data_AF-A0AAX2RLV3-F1
#
_entry.id   AF-A0AAX2RLV3-F1
#
_cell.length_a   1.000
_cell.length_b   1.000
_cell.length_c   1.000
_cell.angle_alpha   90.00
_cell.angle_beta   90.00
_cell.angle_gamma   90.00
#
_symmetry.space_group_name_H-M   'P 1'
#
loop_
_entity.id
_entity.type
_entity.pdbx_description
1 polymer ?
#
loop_
_entity_poly.entity_id
_entity_poly.type
_entity_poly.pdbx_seq_one_letter_code
_entity_poly.pdbx_strand_id
1 'polypeptide(L)'
;MNQLFLKMPNLHRVIDRAHADLIARGAAIAAECGLVPCGPVGWTNGRRDADRIALVVYRPRHGGGERYGVTRFFDGQYASADCVLPEHATRALLAATRAEFERIGAADAARGAHIPLDASVEDSDGASIELLASDVDVQSKDRRFEPQQLALF
;
A
#
# COMPACT_ATOMS: atom_id res chain seq x y z
N MET A 1 5.27 -26.79 -27.91
CA MET A 1 5.35 -25.36 -27.55
C MET A 1 5.96 -25.25 -26.16
N ASN A 2 7.26 -24.92 -26.07
CA ASN A 2 7.91 -24.67 -24.79
C ASN A 2 7.79 -23.18 -24.47
N GLN A 3 6.98 -22.83 -23.47
CA GLN A 3 6.87 -21.46 -22.99
C GLN A 3 8.16 -21.09 -22.24
N LEU A 4 8.95 -20.17 -22.81
CA LEU A 4 10.26 -19.74 -22.29
C LEU A 4 10.18 -18.77 -21.10
N PHE A 5 8.99 -18.42 -20.62
CA PHE A 5 8.79 -17.37 -19.59
C PHE A 5 8.64 -17.88 -18.15
N LEU A 6 8.85 -19.18 -17.88
CA LEU A 6 8.49 -19.81 -16.59
C LEU A 6 9.66 -20.41 -15.80
N LYS A 7 10.89 -19.91 -15.99
CA LYS A 7 12.02 -20.22 -15.11
C LYS A 7 12.85 -18.98 -14.81
N MET A 8 12.28 -18.05 -14.05
CA MET A 8 13.06 -17.06 -13.30
C MET A 8 13.14 -17.50 -11.82
N PRO A 9 14.01 -18.46 -11.46
CA PRO A 9 14.09 -18.99 -10.10
C PRO A 9 14.42 -17.93 -9.04
N ASN A 10 14.99 -16.79 -9.45
CA ASN A 10 15.41 -15.73 -8.55
C ASN A 10 14.29 -14.73 -8.22
N LEU A 11 13.29 -14.55 -9.09
CA LEU A 11 12.22 -13.58 -8.88
C LEU A 11 11.34 -13.97 -7.69
N HIS A 12 10.95 -15.24 -7.62
CA HIS A 12 10.16 -15.78 -6.50
C HIS A 12 10.92 -15.62 -5.17
N ARG A 13 12.22 -15.98 -5.14
CA ARG A 13 13.05 -15.86 -3.93
C ARG A 13 13.17 -14.43 -3.41
N VAL A 14 13.30 -13.45 -4.31
CA VAL A 14 13.43 -12.04 -3.91
C VAL A 14 12.11 -11.48 -3.38
N ILE A 15 10.98 -11.81 -4.03
CA ILE A 15 9.64 -11.39 -3.58
C ILE A 15 9.32 -12.01 -2.21
N ASP A 16 9.62 -13.29 -2.03
CA ASP A 16 9.39 -14.01 -0.77
C ASP A 16 10.24 -13.42 0.36
N ARG A 17 11.50 -13.04 0.09
CA ARG A 17 12.37 -12.40 1.07
C ARG A 17 11.86 -11.01 1.47
N ALA A 18 11.52 -10.16 0.50
CA ALA A 18 11.00 -8.82 0.80
C ALA A 18 9.70 -8.89 1.60
N HIS A 19 8.82 -9.86 1.28
CA HIS A 19 7.61 -10.10 2.06
C HIS A 19 7.91 -10.60 3.49
N ALA A 20 8.86 -11.53 3.64
CA ALA A 20 9.29 -11.99 4.95
C ALA A 20 9.89 -10.85 5.80
N ASP A 21 10.70 -9.98 5.19
CA ASP A 21 11.27 -8.81 5.85
C ASP A 21 10.18 -7.81 6.29
N LEU A 22 9.14 -7.61 5.47
CA LEU A 22 7.96 -6.82 5.84
C LEU A 22 7.23 -7.40 7.05
N ILE A 23 6.98 -8.72 7.04
CA ILE A 23 6.34 -9.39 8.18
C ILE A 23 7.20 -9.25 9.44
N ALA A 24 8.53 -9.41 9.32
CA ALA A 24 9.46 -9.26 10.43
C ALA A 24 9.43 -7.84 11.01
N ARG A 25 9.41 -6.80 10.15
CA ARG A 25 9.23 -5.40 10.58
C ARG A 25 7.90 -5.18 11.28
N GLY A 26 6.80 -5.68 10.70
CA GLY A 26 5.47 -5.62 11.33
C GLY A 26 5.44 -6.27 12.71
N ALA A 27 6.07 -7.45 12.85
CA ALA A 27 6.20 -8.15 14.12
C ALA A 27 7.01 -7.37 15.15
N ALA A 28 8.09 -6.69 14.73
CA ALA A 28 8.89 -5.86 15.63
C ALA A 28 8.09 -4.65 16.16
N ILE A 29 7.37 -3.95 15.29
CA ILE A 29 6.49 -2.83 15.69
C ILE A 29 5.39 -3.34 16.63
N ALA A 30 4.76 -4.47 16.30
CA ALA A 30 3.74 -5.08 17.12
C ALA A 30 4.26 -5.43 18.52
N ALA A 31 5.46 -6.00 18.62
CA ALA A 31 6.08 -6.34 19.90
C ALA A 31 6.37 -5.09 20.74
N GLU A 32 6.89 -4.02 20.14
CA GLU A 32 7.12 -2.73 20.80
C GLU A 32 5.80 -2.14 21.34
N CYS A 33 4.71 -2.30 20.59
CA CYS A 33 3.39 -1.80 20.96
C CYS A 33 2.54 -2.76 21.81
N GLY A 34 3.11 -3.90 22.25
CA GLY A 34 2.39 -4.88 23.07
C GLY A 34 1.22 -5.58 22.36
N LEU A 35 1.25 -5.68 21.04
CA LEU A 35 0.24 -6.39 20.25
C LEU A 35 0.59 -7.87 20.10
N VAL A 36 -0.44 -8.71 20.01
CA VAL A 36 -0.30 -10.15 19.77
C VAL A 36 -0.67 -10.52 18.33
N PRO A 37 -0.07 -11.56 17.74
CA PRO A 37 -0.43 -12.01 16.40
C PRO A 37 -1.90 -12.44 16.31
N CYS A 38 -2.59 -12.03 15.25
CA CYS A 38 -3.95 -12.47 14.92
C CYS A 38 -4.09 -13.01 13.49
N GLY A 39 -2.97 -13.22 12.80
CA GLY A 39 -2.89 -13.79 11.47
C GLY A 39 -1.46 -13.70 10.92
N PRO A 40 -1.23 -14.13 9.67
CA PRO A 40 0.10 -14.14 9.06
C PRO A 40 0.74 -12.74 8.90
N VAL A 41 -0.10 -11.72 8.79
CA VAL A 41 0.30 -10.34 8.47
C VAL A 41 -0.35 -9.31 9.40
N GLY A 42 -0.91 -9.74 10.53
CA GLY A 42 -1.73 -8.88 11.39
C GLY A 42 -1.54 -9.14 12.88
N TRP A 43 -1.61 -8.06 13.66
CA TRP A 43 -1.49 -8.05 15.11
C TRP A 43 -2.56 -7.15 15.73
N THR A 44 -2.96 -7.46 16.96
CA THR A 44 -3.97 -6.70 17.70
C THR A 44 -3.74 -6.82 19.19
N ASN A 45 -4.29 -5.91 19.98
CA ASN A 45 -4.27 -6.01 21.45
C ASN A 45 -5.30 -7.03 22.00
N GLY A 46 -5.97 -7.79 21.12
CA GLY A 46 -6.96 -8.80 21.47
C GLY A 46 -8.30 -8.22 21.94
N ARG A 47 -8.40 -6.89 22.04
CA ARG A 47 -9.62 -6.20 22.44
C ARG A 47 -10.51 -5.95 21.22
N ARG A 48 -11.81 -6.01 21.44
CA ARG A 48 -12.83 -5.56 20.48
C ARG A 48 -13.36 -4.21 20.93
N ASP A 49 -14.05 -3.54 20.02
CA ASP A 49 -14.81 -2.32 20.29
C ASP A 49 -13.95 -1.20 20.89
N ALA A 50 -14.28 -0.74 22.10
CA ALA A 50 -13.88 0.55 22.67
C ALA A 50 -12.37 0.80 22.78
N ASP A 51 -11.56 -0.27 22.79
CA ASP A 51 -10.12 -0.18 22.96
C ASP A 51 -9.36 -0.87 21.83
N ARG A 52 -10.01 -1.19 20.70
CA ARG A 52 -9.37 -1.99 19.66
C ARG A 52 -8.16 -1.25 19.08
N ILE A 53 -7.01 -1.93 19.09
CA ILE A 53 -5.81 -1.52 18.37
C ILE A 53 -5.40 -2.68 17.47
N ALA A 54 -5.14 -2.41 16.20
CA ALA A 54 -4.68 -3.39 15.24
C ALA A 54 -3.64 -2.81 14.28
N LEU A 55 -2.70 -3.67 13.87
CA LEU A 55 -1.71 -3.45 12.85
C LEU A 55 -1.86 -4.54 11.79
N VAL A 56 -1.84 -4.16 10.52
CA VAL A 56 -1.76 -5.08 9.37
C VAL A 56 -0.67 -4.58 8.45
N VAL A 57 0.20 -5.47 7.99
CA VAL A 57 1.20 -5.15 6.97
C VAL A 57 0.82 -5.75 5.63
N TYR A 58 1.00 -4.99 4.56
CA TYR A 58 0.67 -5.47 3.23
C TYR A 58 1.45 -4.71 2.16
N ARG A 59 1.46 -5.24 0.95
CA ARG A 59 1.93 -4.54 -0.25
C ARG A 59 0.72 -4.33 -1.16
N PRO A 60 0.31 -3.07 -1.41
CA PRO A 60 -0.78 -2.79 -2.34
C PRO A 60 -0.49 -3.41 -3.71
N ARG A 61 -1.54 -3.88 -4.38
CA ARG A 61 -1.43 -4.36 -5.77
C ARG A 61 -1.13 -3.20 -6.73
N HIS A 62 -1.69 -2.04 -6.44
CA HIS A 62 -1.56 -0.80 -7.21
C HIS A 62 -1.10 0.29 -6.23
N GLY A 63 0.03 0.92 -6.53
CA GLY A 63 0.72 1.82 -5.60
C GLY A 63 2.00 1.19 -5.06
N GLY A 64 3.11 1.92 -5.15
CA GLY A 64 4.43 1.41 -4.81
C GLY A 64 4.65 1.22 -3.30
N GLY A 65 5.38 0.17 -2.96
CA GLY A 65 5.98 -0.02 -1.64
C GLY A 65 5.15 -0.84 -0.64
N GLU A 66 5.66 -0.89 0.58
CA GLU A 66 5.03 -1.56 1.72
C GLU A 66 4.09 -0.61 2.43
N ARG A 67 3.08 -1.15 3.11
CA ARG A 67 2.11 -0.40 3.90
C ARG A 67 1.91 -1.05 5.25
N TYR A 68 1.72 -0.19 6.23
CA TYR A 68 1.42 -0.51 7.62
C TYR A 68 0.04 0.09 7.93
N GLY A 69 -1.01 -0.70 7.75
CA GLY A 69 -2.37 -0.32 8.08
C GLY A 69 -2.59 -0.38 9.58
N VAL A 70 -2.87 0.76 10.19
CA VAL A 70 -3.15 0.89 11.62
C VAL A 70 -4.62 1.19 11.81
N THR A 71 -5.28 0.48 12.73
CA THR A 71 -6.66 0.76 13.15
C THR A 71 -6.69 0.97 14.65
N ARG A 72 -7.35 2.05 15.08
CA ARG A 72 -7.58 2.37 16.50
C ARG A 72 -9.02 2.79 16.74
N PHE A 73 -9.52 2.54 17.94
CA PHE A 73 -10.79 3.09 18.41
C PHE A 73 -10.55 4.34 19.25
N PHE A 74 -11.35 5.38 18.99
CA PHE A 74 -11.37 6.62 19.75
C PHE A 74 -12.81 7.06 19.94
N ASP A 75 -13.23 7.33 21.18
CA ASP A 75 -14.50 8.00 21.50
C ASP A 75 -15.74 7.46 20.76
N GLY A 76 -15.87 6.14 20.63
CA GLY A 76 -17.02 5.51 19.96
C GLY A 76 -16.82 5.23 18.47
N GLN A 77 -15.68 5.62 17.87
CA GLN A 77 -15.44 5.54 16.44
C GLN A 77 -14.11 4.88 16.09
N TYR A 78 -14.09 4.11 15.01
CA TYR A 78 -12.88 3.57 14.43
C TYR A 78 -12.19 4.62 13.56
N ALA A 79 -10.87 4.74 13.71
CA ALA A 79 -9.99 5.47 12.82
C ALA A 79 -8.96 4.51 12.22
N SER A 80 -8.70 4.65 10.92
CA SER A 80 -7.71 3.86 10.19
C SER A 80 -6.75 4.77 9.43
N ALA A 81 -5.48 4.41 9.41
CA ALA A 81 -4.45 5.09 8.64
C ALA A 81 -3.52 4.07 8.01
N ASP A 82 -3.16 4.30 6.75
CA ASP A 82 -2.17 3.50 6.05
C ASP A 82 -0.84 4.25 6.03
N CYS A 83 0.12 3.76 6.81
CA CYS A 83 1.45 4.34 6.88
C CYS A 83 2.40 3.70 5.86
N VAL A 84 3.25 4.51 5.24
CA VAL A 84 4.39 4.07 4.40
C VAL A 84 5.60 3.78 5.30
N LEU A 85 5.82 4.63 6.30
CA LEU A 85 6.98 4.51 7.19
C LEU A 85 6.64 3.70 8.45
N PRO A 86 7.51 2.77 8.87
CA PRO A 86 7.28 1.98 10.09
C PRO A 86 7.22 2.88 11.35
N GLU A 87 8.01 3.95 11.42
CA GLU A 87 8.00 4.87 12.56
C GLU A 87 6.67 5.62 12.68
N HIS A 88 6.02 5.88 11.55
CA HIS A 88 4.69 6.48 11.53
C HIS A 88 3.64 5.50 12.04
N ALA A 89 3.76 4.22 11.66
CA ALA A 89 2.90 3.18 12.19
C ALA A 89 3.04 3.04 13.71
N THR A 90 4.27 3.03 14.24
CA THR A 90 4.50 3.00 15.70
C THR A 90 3.88 4.22 16.39
N ARG A 91 4.09 5.44 15.88
CA ARG A 91 3.47 6.64 16.46
C ARG A 91 1.94 6.61 16.37
N ALA A 92 1.37 6.14 15.26
CA ALA A 92 -0.07 5.97 15.11
C ALA A 92 -0.62 4.93 16.10
N LEU A 93 0.12 3.84 16.32
CA LEU A 93 -0.19 2.81 17.31
C LEU A 93 -0.07 3.29 18.76
N LEU A 94 0.65 4.38 19.02
CA LEU A 94 0.79 4.96 20.37
C LEU A 94 -0.01 6.25 20.57
N ALA A 95 -0.68 6.75 19.52
CA ALA A 95 -1.42 8.02 19.56
C ALA A 95 -2.45 8.03 20.70
N ALA A 96 -2.39 9.06 21.52
CA ALA A 96 -3.28 9.21 22.68
C ALA A 96 -4.65 9.77 22.27
N THR A 97 -4.70 10.52 21.17
CA THR A 97 -5.91 11.18 20.69
C THR A 97 -6.15 10.91 19.22
N ARG A 98 -7.42 11.02 18.81
CA ARG A 98 -7.79 10.91 17.40
C ARG A 98 -7.14 11.98 16.53
N ALA A 99 -7.09 13.22 17.01
CA ALA A 99 -6.48 14.32 16.26
C ALA A 99 -4.97 14.14 16.04
N GLU A 100 -4.28 13.48 16.97
CA GLU A 100 -2.88 13.07 16.78
C GLU A 100 -2.77 11.97 15.72
N PHE A 101 -3.60 10.94 15.83
CA PHE A 101 -3.66 9.84 14.87
C PHE A 101 -3.88 10.32 13.43
N GLU A 102 -4.88 11.19 13.23
CA GLU A 102 -5.22 11.74 11.91
C GLU A 102 -4.11 12.63 11.34
N ARG A 103 -3.42 13.41 12.18
CA ARG A 103 -2.26 14.21 11.72
C ARG A 103 -1.11 13.33 11.24
N ILE A 104 -0.85 12.21 11.92
CA ILE A 104 0.17 11.24 11.49
C ILE A 104 -0.22 10.64 10.13
N GLY A 105 -1.48 10.20 9.99
CA GLY A 105 -2.00 9.67 8.72
C GLY A 105 -1.94 10.68 7.57
N ALA A 106 -2.32 11.94 7.81
CA ALA A 106 -2.28 13.00 6.79
C ALA A 106 -0.85 13.30 6.33
N ALA A 107 0.13 13.32 7.25
CA ALA A 107 1.53 13.51 6.91
C ALA A 107 2.06 12.39 6.00
N ASP A 108 1.56 11.17 6.16
CA ASP A 108 1.95 10.04 5.32
C ASP A 108 1.19 9.99 3.99
N ALA A 109 -0.08 10.40 3.96
CA ALA A 109 -0.84 10.54 2.71
C ALA A 109 -0.17 11.54 1.76
N ALA A 110 0.33 12.66 2.29
CA ALA A 110 1.11 13.62 1.50
C ALA A 110 2.39 12.98 0.92
N ARG A 111 3.08 12.14 1.70
CA ARG A 111 4.28 11.42 1.22
C ARG A 111 3.96 10.33 0.21
N GLY A 112 2.87 9.58 0.41
CA GLY A 112 2.41 8.55 -0.53
C GLY A 112 2.08 9.12 -1.90
N ALA A 113 1.59 10.36 -1.99
CA ALA A 113 1.39 11.07 -3.25
C ALA A 113 2.69 11.51 -3.93
N HIS A 114 3.78 11.66 -3.18
CA HIS A 114 5.10 12.06 -3.67
C HIS A 114 6.03 10.89 -4.00
N ILE A 115 5.67 9.66 -3.64
CA ILE A 115 6.38 8.48 -4.14
C ILE A 115 6.03 8.37 -5.62
N PRO A 116 6.99 8.59 -6.55
CA PRO A 116 6.72 8.34 -7.95
C PRO A 116 6.24 6.90 -8.06
N LEU A 117 5.20 6.66 -8.88
CA LEU A 117 4.86 5.32 -9.34
C LEU A 117 6.01 4.84 -10.24
N ASP A 118 7.15 4.55 -9.62
CA ASP A 118 8.37 4.23 -10.31
C ASP A 118 8.26 2.78 -10.76
N ALA A 119 7.76 2.64 -11.98
CA ALA A 119 7.84 1.43 -12.76
C ALA A 119 9.19 1.33 -13.50
N SER A 120 10.20 2.09 -13.11
CA SER A 120 11.55 2.00 -13.67
C SER A 120 12.49 1.48 -12.61
N VAL A 121 12.58 0.15 -12.50
CA VAL A 121 13.82 -0.45 -12.03
C VAL A 121 14.87 -0.10 -13.09
N GLU A 122 15.77 0.83 -12.78
CA GLU A 122 16.99 1.04 -13.54
C GLU A 122 17.82 -0.26 -13.47
N ASP A 123 17.62 -1.13 -14.47
CA ASP A 123 18.59 -2.15 -14.80
C ASP A 123 19.74 -1.44 -15.52
N SER A 124 20.84 -1.28 -14.78
CA SER A 124 22.08 -0.74 -15.30
C SER A 124 22.73 -1.83 -16.16
N ASP A 125 22.43 -1.85 -17.45
CA ASP A 125 23.39 -2.34 -18.45
C ASP A 125 23.03 -1.84 -19.85
N GLY A 126 24.06 -1.36 -20.55
CA GLY A 126 23.94 -0.53 -21.73
C GLY A 126 23.42 -1.29 -22.96
N ALA A 127 22.38 -0.74 -23.57
CA ALA A 127 22.16 -0.80 -25.01
C ALA A 127 21.20 0.33 -25.41
N SER A 128 21.72 1.31 -26.14
CA SER A 128 20.92 2.33 -26.80
C SER A 128 19.90 1.66 -27.74
N ILE A 129 18.61 1.76 -27.42
CA ILE A 129 17.55 1.38 -28.36
C ILE A 129 17.00 2.67 -28.96
N GLU A 130 17.35 2.87 -30.23
CA GLU A 130 16.83 3.93 -31.08
C GLU A 130 15.30 3.95 -31.05
N LEU A 131 14.79 5.17 -30.83
CA LEU A 131 13.39 5.51 -30.76
C LEU A 131 12.75 5.34 -32.14
N LEU A 132 11.98 4.26 -32.34
CA LEU A 132 11.09 4.15 -33.49
C LEU A 132 9.86 5.04 -33.27
N ALA A 133 10.01 6.31 -33.59
CA ALA A 133 8.90 7.19 -33.93
C ALA A 133 8.24 6.64 -35.19
N SER A 134 7.00 6.16 -35.07
CA SER A 134 6.13 5.94 -36.22
C SER A 134 4.70 6.34 -35.84
N ASP A 135 4.20 7.31 -36.61
CA ASP A 135 2.90 7.95 -36.51
C ASP A 135 1.75 6.93 -36.48
N VAL A 136 0.84 7.12 -35.52
CA VAL A 136 -0.58 6.80 -35.74
C VAL A 136 -1.39 7.99 -35.24
N ASP A 137 -1.62 8.92 -36.16
CA ASP A 137 -2.61 9.97 -36.07
C ASP A 137 -4.01 9.33 -36.19
N VAL A 138 -4.79 9.33 -35.10
CA VAL A 138 -6.23 9.08 -35.16
C VAL A 138 -6.94 10.15 -34.36
N GLN A 139 -7.47 11.11 -35.11
CA GLN A 139 -8.43 12.11 -34.65
C GLN A 139 -9.69 11.44 -34.09
N SER A 140 -9.93 11.55 -32.79
CA SER A 140 -11.27 11.38 -32.22
C SER A 140 -11.83 12.74 -31.81
N LYS A 141 -12.54 13.35 -32.76
CA LYS A 141 -13.38 14.53 -32.60
C LYS A 141 -14.45 14.27 -31.53
N ASP A 142 -14.51 15.20 -30.57
CA ASP A 142 -15.67 15.70 -29.85
C ASP A 142 -17.01 14.97 -30.11
N ARG A 143 -17.45 14.13 -29.17
CA ARG A 143 -18.86 13.72 -29.03
C ARG A 143 -19.31 13.98 -27.61
N ARG A 144 -20.05 15.08 -27.46
CA ARG A 144 -20.83 15.45 -26.27
C ARG A 144 -21.74 14.28 -25.90
N PHE A 145 -21.62 13.78 -24.68
CA PHE A 145 -22.57 12.85 -24.10
C PHE A 145 -23.78 13.63 -23.57
N GLU A 146 -24.92 13.50 -24.26
CA GLU A 146 -26.23 13.84 -23.70
C GLU A 146 -26.70 12.69 -22.79
N PRO A 147 -27.18 12.97 -21.56
CA PRO A 147 -27.67 11.93 -20.66
C PRO A 147 -29.10 11.51 -21.05
N GLN A 148 -29.26 10.30 -21.57
CA GLN A 148 -30.60 9.70 -21.72
C GLN A 148 -31.10 9.21 -20.35
N GLN A 149 -32.17 9.82 -19.87
CA GLN A 149 -32.94 9.38 -18.71
C GLN A 149 -33.54 8.00 -18.96
N LEU A 150 -33.30 7.06 -18.06
CA LEU A 150 -33.97 5.76 -18.04
C LEU A 150 -35.43 5.93 -17.62
N ALA A 151 -36.37 5.56 -18.50
CA ALA A 151 -37.78 5.45 -18.16
C ALA A 151 -37.99 4.23 -17.25
N LEU A 152 -38.50 4.48 -16.04
CA LEU A 152 -39.04 3.47 -15.14
C LEU A 152 -40.49 3.20 -15.53
N PHE A 153 -40.76 2.05 -16.14
CA PHE A 153 -41.99 1.26 -15.94
C PHE A 153 -41.68 -0.21 -16.18
#